data_AF-A0A0L0CXR8-F1
#
_entry.id   AF-A0A0L0CXR8-F1
#
_cell.length_a   1.000
_cell.length_b   1.000
_cell.length_c   1.000
_cell.angle_alpha   90.00
_cell.angle_beta   90.00
_cell.angle_gamma   90.00
#
_symmetry.space_group_name_H-M   'P 1'
#
loop_
_entity.id
_entity.type
_entity.pdbx_description
1 polymer ?
#
loop_
_entity_poly.entity_id
_entity_poly.type
_entity_poly.pdbx_seq_one_letter_code
_entity_poly.pdbx_strand_id
1 'polypeptide(L)'
;MAGQSEKKRLKKASTFIIYASAFFSIFSLVYIIFLFYFRYNLITKYIFGLHCLLFFCYYYCIKSIHYGLTNGMNYTYYTDVLILSFCINIGLFFSFKFFYIYIIIPLYAAYQIISFIFKYFLSSPFGSAEPSKRMEKMERKKNTVGYKTVY
;
A
#
# COMPACT_ATOMS: atom_id res chain seq x y z
N MET A 1 -36.44 2.81 -7.26
CA MET A 1 -35.60 2.42 -6.09
C MET A 1 -34.09 2.56 -6.32
N ALA A 2 -33.61 2.92 -7.53
CA ALA A 2 -32.18 2.97 -7.85
C ALA A 2 -31.35 4.03 -7.07
N GLY A 3 -31.94 5.13 -6.63
CA GLY A 3 -31.21 6.21 -5.94
C GLY A 3 -31.01 6.05 -4.42
N GLN A 4 -31.61 5.04 -3.79
CA GLN A 4 -31.47 4.85 -2.34
C GLN A 4 -30.10 4.26 -1.96
N SER A 5 -29.55 3.37 -2.77
CA SER A 5 -28.21 2.80 -2.54
C SER A 5 -27.13 3.88 -2.69
N GLU A 6 -27.25 4.73 -3.70
CA GLU A 6 -26.34 5.85 -3.94
C GLU A 6 -26.39 6.88 -2.80
N LYS A 7 -27.59 7.29 -2.37
CA LYS A 7 -27.75 8.17 -1.19
C LYS A 7 -27.11 7.58 0.07
N LYS A 8 -27.28 6.28 0.32
CA LYS A 8 -26.63 5.59 1.45
C LYS A 8 -25.10 5.60 1.33
N ARG A 9 -24.57 5.37 0.12
CA ARG A 9 -23.13 5.38 -0.16
C ARG A 9 -22.51 6.76 0.04
N LEU A 10 -23.13 7.81 -0.49
CA LEU A 10 -22.68 9.19 -0.33
C LEU A 10 -22.70 9.63 1.13
N LYS A 11 -23.75 9.26 1.88
CA LYS A 11 -23.83 9.50 3.32
C LYS A 11 -22.70 8.79 4.07
N LYS A 12 -22.40 7.54 3.72
CA LYS A 12 -21.26 6.80 4.29
C LYS A 12 -19.92 7.48 3.97
N ALA A 13 -19.74 7.96 2.74
CA ALA A 13 -18.52 8.64 2.30
C ALA A 13 -18.28 9.96 3.06
N SER A 14 -19.33 10.77 3.25
CA SER A 14 -19.25 12.04 3.98
C SER A 14 -19.02 11.81 5.48
N THR A 15 -19.69 10.83 6.06
CA THR A 15 -19.47 10.45 7.46
C THR A 15 -18.06 9.90 7.68
N PHE A 16 -17.57 9.06 6.77
CA PHE A 16 -16.22 8.49 6.86
C PHE A 16 -15.13 9.56 6.82
N ILE A 17 -15.17 10.50 5.85
CA ILE A 17 -14.11 11.50 5.73
C ILE A 17 -14.03 12.39 6.97
N ILE A 18 -15.17 12.77 7.56
CA ILE A 18 -15.20 13.59 8.78
C ILE A 18 -14.57 12.84 9.95
N TYR A 19 -15.03 11.62 10.24
CA TYR A 19 -14.51 10.89 11.40
C TYR A 19 -13.08 10.40 11.22
N ALA A 20 -12.72 9.90 10.03
CA ALA A 20 -11.37 9.43 9.76
C ALA A 20 -10.38 10.59 9.81
N SER A 21 -10.65 11.72 9.15
CA SER A 21 -9.74 12.87 9.16
C SER A 21 -9.55 13.43 10.56
N ALA A 22 -10.62 13.54 11.36
CA ALA A 22 -10.54 13.98 12.75
C ALA A 22 -9.71 13.01 13.59
N PHE A 23 -10.00 11.70 13.52
CA PHE A 23 -9.30 10.67 14.30
C PHE A 23 -7.79 10.66 14.02
N PHE A 24 -7.40 10.57 12.74
CA PHE A 24 -5.98 10.50 12.37
C PHE A 24 -5.23 11.81 12.65
N SER A 25 -5.91 12.96 12.55
CA SER A 25 -5.31 14.26 12.90
C SER A 25 -5.06 14.39 14.40
N ILE A 26 -6.05 14.04 15.22
CA ILE A 26 -5.92 14.04 16.68
C ILE A 26 -4.81 13.07 17.11
N PHE A 27 -4.80 11.85 16.56
CA PHE A 27 -3.79 10.85 16.89
C PHE A 27 -2.36 11.31 16.51
N SER A 28 -2.22 11.94 15.34
CA SER A 28 -0.95 12.54 14.91
C SER A 28 -0.49 13.66 15.85
N LEU A 29 -1.41 14.51 16.33
CA LEU A 29 -1.09 15.56 17.30
C LEU A 29 -0.64 14.98 18.65
N VAL A 30 -1.31 13.93 19.14
CA VAL A 30 -0.91 13.23 20.38
C VAL A 30 0.52 12.70 20.26
N TYR A 31 0.88 12.13 19.11
CA TYR A 31 2.25 11.67 18.88
C TYR A 31 3.27 12.83 18.89
N ILE A 32 2.95 13.99 18.30
CA ILE A 32 3.83 15.17 18.34
C ILE A 32 4.06 15.64 19.78
N ILE A 33 2.99 15.72 20.56
CA ILE A 33 3.06 16.09 21.99
C ILE A 33 3.94 15.07 22.74
N PHE A 34 3.69 13.78 22.56
CA PHE A 34 4.51 12.72 23.15
C PHE A 34 5.99 12.87 22.81
N LEU A 35 6.31 13.13 21.55
CA LEU A 35 7.67 13.28 21.06
C LEU A 35 8.36 14.52 21.67
N PHE A 36 7.62 15.62 21.85
CA PHE A 36 8.11 16.83 22.50
C PHE A 36 8.43 16.62 23.98
N TYR A 37 7.54 15.94 24.73
CA TYR A 37 7.73 15.74 26.18
C TYR A 37 8.74 14.64 26.51
N PHE A 38 8.68 13.49 25.83
CA PHE A 38 9.46 12.31 26.22
C PHE A 38 10.74 12.11 25.42
N ARG A 39 10.84 12.70 24.22
CA ARG A 39 11.91 12.39 23.26
C ARG A 39 12.44 13.63 22.54
N TYR A 40 12.53 14.77 23.24
CA TYR A 40 12.96 16.05 22.65
C TYR A 40 14.35 15.96 21.99
N ASN A 41 15.29 15.20 22.57
CA ASN A 41 16.63 14.99 22.04
C ASN A 41 16.65 14.27 20.68
N LEU A 42 15.56 13.57 20.35
CA LEU A 42 15.40 12.84 19.08
C LEU A 42 14.67 13.69 18.03
N ILE A 43 14.28 14.93 18.34
CA ILE A 43 13.71 15.88 17.37
C ILE A 43 14.83 16.37 16.45
N THR A 44 15.24 15.51 15.52
CA THR A 44 16.07 15.89 14.38
C THR A 44 15.19 16.32 13.23
N LYS A 45 15.71 17.17 12.34
CA LYS A 45 15.04 17.63 11.11
C LYS A 45 14.43 16.47 10.31
N TYR A 46 15.08 15.30 10.33
CA TYR A 46 14.60 14.08 9.67
C TYR A 46 13.31 13.54 10.31
N ILE A 47 13.21 13.49 11.64
CA ILE A 47 12.03 12.93 12.33
C ILE A 47 10.80 13.80 12.10
N PHE A 48 10.95 15.12 12.05
CA PHE A 48 9.85 16.02 11.67
C PHE A 48 9.39 15.77 10.23
N GLY A 49 10.32 15.67 9.26
CA GLY A 49 9.99 15.39 7.87
C GLY A 49 9.32 14.03 7.67
N LEU A 50 9.76 13.03 8.42
CA LEU A 50 9.17 11.69 8.45
C LEU A 50 7.73 11.74 9.01
N HIS A 51 7.48 12.54 10.05
CA HIS A 51 6.12 12.73 10.57
C HIS A 51 5.21 13.48 9.57
N CYS A 52 5.74 14.47 8.84
CA CYS A 52 5.01 15.11 7.75
C CYS A 52 4.65 14.12 6.64
N LEU A 53 5.56 13.21 6.29
CA LEU A 53 5.30 12.14 5.31
C LEU A 53 4.20 11.20 5.77
N LEU A 54 4.18 10.85 7.06
CA LEU A 54 3.12 10.04 7.66
C LEU A 54 1.76 10.73 7.57
N PHE A 55 1.70 12.01 7.94
CA PHE A 55 0.47 12.80 7.85
C PHE A 55 -0.02 12.93 6.41
N PHE A 56 0.90 13.14 5.46
CA PHE A 56 0.58 13.15 4.03
C PHE A 56 0.01 11.80 3.56
N CYS A 57 0.57 10.68 4.02
CA CYS A 57 0.08 9.34 3.71
C CYS A 57 -1.35 9.13 4.21
N TYR A 58 -1.65 9.54 5.45
CA TYR A 58 -3.02 9.51 5.98
C TYR A 58 -3.98 10.36 5.16
N TYR A 59 -3.61 11.61 4.86
CA TYR A 59 -4.43 12.50 4.06
C TYR A 59 -4.73 11.89 2.68
N TYR A 60 -3.71 11.36 2.00
CA TYR A 60 -3.84 10.75 0.69
C TYR A 60 -4.73 9.50 0.71
N CYS A 61 -4.54 8.62 1.70
CA CYS A 61 -5.36 7.40 1.84
C CYS A 61 -6.82 7.74 2.14
N ILE A 62 -7.10 8.64 3.09
CA ILE A 62 -8.46 9.04 3.44
C ILE A 62 -9.17 9.67 2.24
N LYS A 63 -8.48 10.55 1.49
CA LYS A 63 -9.03 11.18 0.29
C LYS A 63 -9.31 10.15 -0.81
N SER A 64 -8.41 9.19 -1.01
CA SER A 64 -8.58 8.12 -1.99
C SER A 64 -9.73 7.18 -1.62
N ILE A 65 -9.88 6.83 -0.34
CA ILE A 65 -11.02 6.04 0.16
C ILE A 65 -12.33 6.80 -0.01
N HIS A 66 -12.36 8.09 0.32
CA HIS A 66 -13.54 8.92 0.12
C HIS A 66 -13.92 8.97 -1.37
N TYR A 67 -12.95 9.18 -2.25
CA TYR A 67 -13.18 9.17 -3.71
C TYR A 67 -13.68 7.80 -4.20
N GLY A 68 -13.10 6.70 -3.70
CA GLY A 68 -13.55 5.35 -4.03
C GLY A 68 -14.98 5.08 -3.54
N LEU A 69 -15.32 5.49 -2.32
CA LEU A 69 -16.68 5.39 -1.78
C LEU A 69 -17.69 6.22 -2.60
N THR A 70 -17.35 7.47 -2.94
CA THR A 70 -18.25 8.34 -3.71
C THR A 70 -18.57 7.76 -5.09
N ASN A 71 -17.54 7.30 -5.81
CA ASN A 71 -17.67 6.77 -7.17
C ASN A 71 -18.00 5.27 -7.23
N GLY A 72 -18.05 4.57 -6.10
CA GLY A 72 -18.30 3.13 -6.05
C GLY A 72 -17.14 2.28 -6.59
N MET A 73 -15.91 2.77 -6.52
CA MET A 73 -14.70 2.06 -6.92
C MET A 73 -14.09 1.26 -5.76
N ASN A 74 -13.21 0.32 -6.07
CA ASN A 74 -12.48 -0.43 -5.05
C ASN A 74 -11.53 0.49 -4.26
N TYR A 75 -11.65 0.47 -2.94
CA TYR A 75 -10.84 1.27 -2.01
C TYR A 75 -10.13 0.41 -0.94
N THR A 76 -10.21 -0.92 -1.05
CA THR A 76 -9.63 -1.86 -0.08
C THR A 76 -8.13 -1.65 0.10
N TYR A 77 -7.39 -1.49 -1.00
CA TYR A 77 -5.96 -1.23 -0.97
C TYR A 77 -5.59 0.01 -0.13
N TYR A 78 -6.30 1.13 -0.34
CA TYR A 78 -6.07 2.35 0.43
C TYR A 78 -6.44 2.18 1.91
N THR A 79 -7.40 1.31 2.21
CA THR A 79 -7.78 0.97 3.59
C THR A 79 -6.68 0.16 4.27
N ASP A 80 -6.10 -0.81 3.57
CA ASP A 80 -4.99 -1.62 4.09
C ASP A 80 -3.76 -0.73 4.35
N VAL A 81 -3.43 0.16 3.42
CA VAL A 81 -2.34 1.12 3.58
C VAL A 81 -2.63 2.06 4.76
N LEU A 82 -3.87 2.53 4.93
CA LEU A 82 -4.26 3.37 6.07
C LEU A 82 -4.10 2.64 7.41
N ILE A 83 -4.50 1.37 7.49
CA ILE A 83 -4.35 0.54 8.71
C ILE A 83 -2.87 0.26 8.98
N LEU A 84 -2.09 -0.09 7.96
CA LEU A 84 -0.65 -0.29 8.10
C LEU A 84 0.03 0.98 8.62
N SER A 85 -0.33 2.13 8.04
CA SER A 85 0.13 3.45 8.46
C SER A 85 -0.21 3.72 9.93
N PHE A 86 -1.38 3.30 10.39
CA PHE A 86 -1.80 3.39 11.79
C PHE A 86 -0.95 2.51 12.71
N CYS A 87 -0.76 1.24 12.34
CA CYS A 87 0.08 0.31 13.10
C CYS A 87 1.52 0.82 13.24
N ILE A 88 2.07 1.42 12.18
CA ILE A 88 3.40 2.03 12.23
C ILE A 88 3.41 3.20 13.22
N ASN A 89 2.42 4.09 13.19
CA ASN A 89 2.34 5.22 14.13
C ASN A 89 2.28 4.74 15.59
N ILE A 90 1.50 3.70 15.89
CA ILE A 90 1.51 3.05 17.21
C ILE A 90 2.91 2.53 17.55
N GLY A 91 3.56 1.84 16.60
CA GLY A 91 4.94 1.35 16.76
C GLY A 91 5.96 2.45 17.07
N LEU A 92 5.77 3.65 16.53
CA LEU A 92 6.66 4.80 16.75
C LEU A 92 6.66 5.29 18.21
N PHE A 93 5.59 5.07 18.98
CA PHE A 93 5.60 5.35 20.42
C PHE A 93 6.64 4.48 21.16
N PHE A 94 6.88 3.26 20.67
CA PHE A 94 7.84 2.33 21.27
C PHE A 94 9.25 2.53 20.69
N SER A 95 9.40 2.52 19.35
CA SER A 95 10.69 2.57 18.68
C SER A 95 10.67 3.32 17.34
N PHE A 96 11.71 4.12 17.09
CA PHE A 96 11.87 4.79 15.79
C PHE A 96 12.15 3.83 14.63
N LYS A 97 12.57 2.60 14.91
CA LYS A 97 12.87 1.60 13.88
C LYS A 97 11.65 1.26 13.03
N PHE A 98 10.43 1.43 13.55
CA PHE A 98 9.20 1.22 12.79
C PHE A 98 9.07 2.19 11.59
N PHE A 99 9.77 3.33 11.63
CA PHE A 99 9.79 4.25 10.49
C PHE A 99 10.47 3.64 9.25
N TYR A 100 11.42 2.70 9.42
CA TYR A 100 12.09 2.08 8.29
C TYR A 100 11.13 1.29 7.39
N ILE A 101 9.98 0.85 7.93
CA ILE A 101 8.94 0.18 7.13
C ILE A 101 8.43 1.11 6.02
N TYR A 102 8.30 2.42 6.28
CA TYR A 102 7.91 3.42 5.29
C TYR A 102 8.94 3.65 4.19
N ILE A 103 10.20 3.30 4.42
CA ILE A 103 11.27 3.45 3.44
C ILE A 103 11.44 2.15 2.66
N ILE A 104 11.43 1.02 3.35
CA ILE A 104 11.64 -0.31 2.77
C ILE A 104 10.51 -0.66 1.78
N ILE A 105 9.25 -0.38 2.12
CA ILE A 105 8.12 -0.74 1.25
C ILE A 105 8.19 0.01 -0.10
N PRO A 106 8.32 1.35 -0.14
CA PRO A 106 8.48 2.06 -1.40
C PRO A 106 9.77 1.72 -2.13
N LEU A 107 10.86 1.46 -1.41
CA LEU A 107 12.13 1.07 -2.02
C LEU A 107 12.02 -0.28 -2.75
N TYR A 108 11.35 -1.26 -2.13
CA TYR A 108 11.07 -2.54 -2.76
C TYR A 108 10.12 -2.42 -3.95
N ALA A 109 9.07 -1.60 -3.82
CA ALA A 109 8.16 -1.30 -4.94
C ALA A 109 8.89 -0.64 -6.11
N ALA A 110 9.78 0.32 -5.83
CA ALA A 110 10.61 0.97 -6.85
C ALA A 110 11.55 -0.03 -7.52
N TYR A 111 12.21 -0.91 -6.76
CA TYR A 111 13.03 -1.98 -7.30
C TYR A 111 12.23 -2.90 -8.24
N GLN A 112 11.00 -3.27 -7.87
CA GLN A 112 10.14 -4.10 -8.69
C GLN A 112 9.70 -3.40 -9.98
N ILE A 113 9.36 -2.11 -9.91
CA ILE A 113 9.01 -1.29 -11.08
C ILE A 113 10.21 -1.15 -12.01
N ILE A 114 11.40 -0.88 -11.46
CA ILE A 114 12.64 -0.79 -12.23
C ILE A 114 12.94 -2.13 -12.91
N SER A 115 12.86 -3.24 -12.18
CA SER A 115 13.04 -4.59 -12.73
C SER A 115 12.01 -4.90 -13.84
N PHE A 116 10.76 -4.47 -13.67
CA PHE A 116 9.72 -4.56 -14.69
C PHE A 116 10.08 -3.73 -15.92
N ILE A 117 10.51 -2.48 -15.76
CA ILE A 117 10.95 -1.63 -16.88
C ILE A 117 12.12 -2.29 -17.60
N PHE A 118 13.16 -2.76 -16.91
CA PHE A 118 14.28 -3.46 -17.57
C PHE A 118 13.81 -4.73 -18.31
N LYS A 119 12.91 -5.52 -17.71
CA LYS A 119 12.41 -6.73 -18.37
C LYS A 119 11.53 -6.44 -19.58
N TYR A 120 10.72 -5.38 -19.58
CA TYR A 120 9.79 -5.11 -20.67
C TYR A 120 10.32 -4.13 -21.72
N PHE A 121 11.14 -3.16 -21.33
CA PHE A 121 11.76 -2.19 -22.25
C PHE A 121 13.11 -2.64 -22.80
N LEU A 122 13.95 -3.37 -22.06
CA LEU A 122 15.25 -3.86 -22.57
C LEU A 122 15.19 -5.27 -23.18
N SER A 123 14.07 -6.00 -23.09
CA SER A 123 13.95 -7.37 -23.64
C SER A 123 13.18 -7.46 -24.98
N SER A 124 13.10 -6.39 -25.77
CA SER A 124 12.72 -6.45 -27.19
C SER A 124 14.00 -6.52 -28.06
N PRO A 125 14.02 -7.28 -29.17
CA PRO A 125 15.01 -8.32 -29.42
C PRO A 125 16.31 -7.77 -30.01
N PHE A 126 17.34 -7.65 -29.19
CA PHE A 126 18.71 -7.65 -29.69
C PHE A 126 19.59 -8.45 -28.73
N GLY A 127 19.83 -9.72 -29.08
CA GLY A 127 20.92 -10.51 -28.49
C GLY A 127 20.54 -11.48 -27.36
N SER A 128 20.30 -12.73 -27.77
CA SER A 128 20.78 -13.97 -27.12
C SER A 128 20.26 -14.40 -25.73
N ALA A 129 19.48 -15.50 -25.75
CA ALA A 129 19.51 -16.71 -24.91
C ALA A 129 19.49 -16.55 -23.37
N GLU A 130 18.57 -17.11 -22.58
CA GLU A 130 17.76 -18.34 -22.67
C GLU A 130 16.38 -18.14 -21.99
N PRO A 131 15.28 -18.50 -22.65
CA PRO A 131 14.04 -18.88 -21.98
C PRO A 131 13.63 -20.27 -22.46
N SER A 132 14.07 -21.36 -21.80
CA SER A 132 13.42 -22.67 -22.11
C SER A 132 13.35 -23.70 -21.00
N LYS A 133 14.28 -23.78 -20.03
CA LYS A 133 14.29 -24.95 -19.12
C LYS A 133 13.10 -25.06 -18.16
N ARG A 134 12.40 -23.97 -17.82
CA ARG A 134 11.20 -24.00 -16.95
C ARG A 134 9.89 -24.17 -17.70
N MET A 135 9.77 -23.63 -18.91
CA MET A 135 8.56 -23.79 -19.74
C MET A 135 8.53 -25.17 -20.41
N GLU A 136 9.66 -25.68 -20.87
CA GLU A 136 9.74 -27.00 -21.52
C GLU A 136 9.45 -28.15 -20.54
N LYS A 137 9.86 -28.02 -19.26
CA LYS A 137 9.49 -28.99 -18.20
C LYS A 137 7.99 -28.96 -17.86
N MET A 138 7.32 -27.82 -18.04
CA MET A 138 5.91 -27.67 -17.74
C MET A 138 5.03 -28.21 -18.89
N GLU A 139 5.49 -28.07 -20.14
CA GLU A 139 4.83 -28.68 -21.31
C GLU A 139 5.01 -30.19 -21.39
N ARG A 140 6.21 -30.72 -21.10
CA ARG A 140 6.42 -32.19 -21.08
C ARG A 140 5.58 -32.89 -20.01
N LYS A 141 5.31 -32.25 -18.88
CA LYS A 141 4.42 -32.81 -17.83
C LYS A 141 2.93 -32.80 -18.20
N LYS A 142 2.53 -31.92 -19.12
CA LYS A 142 1.12 -31.78 -19.55
C LYS A 142 0.74 -32.78 -20.64
N ASN A 143 1.70 -33.19 -21.47
CA ASN A 143 1.47 -34.15 -22.56
C ASN A 143 1.57 -35.63 -22.12
N THR A 144 1.98 -35.91 -20.88
CA THR A 144 1.98 -37.27 -20.30
C THR A 144 0.75 -37.52 -19.43
N VAL A 145 -0.44 -37.19 -19.93
CA VAL A 145 -1.70 -37.68 -19.33
C VAL A 145 -2.19 -38.81 -20.22
N GLY A 146 -1.86 -40.03 -19.82
CA GLY A 146 -2.10 -41.24 -20.60
C GLY A 146 -3.57 -41.50 -20.87
N TYR A 147 -3.90 -41.78 -22.13
CA TYR A 147 -5.18 -42.37 -22.52
C TYR A 147 -5.28 -43.76 -21.89
N LYS A 148 -6.27 -43.94 -20.99
CA LYS A 148 -6.64 -45.25 -20.47
C LYS A 148 -7.64 -45.85 -21.45
N THR A 149 -7.19 -46.78 -22.29
CA THR A 149 -8.05 -47.56 -23.17
C THR A 149 -9.01 -48.39 -22.31
N VAL A 150 -10.32 -48.17 -22.48
CA VAL A 150 -11.36 -48.98 -21.85
C VAL A 150 -11.73 -50.07 -22.85
N TYR A 151 -11.54 -51.34 -22.45
CA TYR A 151 -12.06 -52.51 -23.16
C TYR A 151 -13.55 -52.67 -22.92
#